data_AF-A0A964AUA2-F1
#
_entry.id   AF-A0A964AUA2-F1
#
_cell.length_a   1.000
_cell.length_b   1.000
_cell.length_c   1.000
_cell.angle_alpha   90.00
_cell.angle_beta   90.00
_cell.angle_gamma   90.00
#
_symmetry.space_group_name_H-M   'P 1'
#
loop_
_entity.id
_entity.type
_entity.pdbx_description
1 polymer ?
#
loop_
_entity_poly.entity_id
_entity_poly.type
_entity_poly.pdbx_seq_one_letter_code
_entity_poly.pdbx_strand_id
1 'polypeptide(L)'
;MLLTAAMLVYGRQQTLPDSTASLYRELVEVLCVAKKTRWPGSEALISADLKRQALERVFYAMQEAGGTALQVSEAAKLLRDWQPSPLADDAAGRTLLDRLGNDTGLLRFEDQGNRRLRVVRPWHRSFQEYLAACQLAAREESVDAVVDELVKTGRAADPSWEGVLRFMVGVHGARGSARARAWVSRLYHHAAEGSRRGRLLGLVGTALTEYREHFDGFTLRDAERREVDLAGEIADRFAEEGAGWPLLDRLLALEALGALGDPRLELEDIWVDVPGGTFTMGADQDAYQAAPPHEVEVPAFKVAWRPVTVQDYAAFVEGGYPAPPDWPRQRFHPNRPVVRVSWHDAVAFCGWANDHWPVPEGWTIRLPSEAEREFLAAGEEGRRYPWGTKEEPGAGDQARANYDWGPGRPGELTPVGAFPLGDVEVGARRVVDLAGNVWEWCADHWRDKKDVDKWRQGGFLPFVMDESAVSDRVVRGGSWFLDSRHLRCSCRLGIRSGHRSGSVGFRVVCVPAPER
;
A
#
# COMPACT_ATOMS: atom_id res chain seq x y z
N MET A 1 -26.69 1.26 5.05
CA MET A 1 -26.75 2.60 4.41
C MET A 1 -25.92 2.65 3.14
N LEU A 2 -24.59 2.47 3.20
CA LEU A 2 -23.71 2.55 2.03
C LEU A 2 -24.08 1.54 0.92
N LEU A 3 -24.31 0.27 1.28
CA LEU A 3 -24.76 -0.76 0.31
C LEU A 3 -26.09 -0.38 -0.34
N THR A 4 -27.06 0.10 0.45
CA THR A 4 -28.38 0.53 -0.04
C THR A 4 -28.26 1.72 -0.99
N ALA A 5 -27.42 2.71 -0.66
CA ALA A 5 -27.18 3.87 -1.51
C ALA A 5 -26.46 3.46 -2.81
N ALA A 6 -25.46 2.57 -2.75
CA ALA A 6 -24.79 2.03 -3.93
C ALA A 6 -25.76 1.23 -4.82
N MET A 7 -26.67 0.45 -4.24
CA MET A 7 -27.73 -0.24 -4.99
C MET A 7 -28.71 0.74 -5.66
N LEU A 8 -29.01 1.89 -5.04
CA LEU A 8 -29.83 2.92 -5.67
C LEU A 8 -29.12 3.62 -6.82
N VAL A 9 -27.81 3.88 -6.70
CA VAL A 9 -26.99 4.40 -7.81
C VAL A 9 -26.97 3.40 -8.96
N TYR A 10 -26.66 2.13 -8.67
CA TYR A 10 -26.67 1.05 -9.65
C TYR A 10 -28.05 0.89 -10.31
N GLY A 11 -29.15 0.92 -9.54
CA GLY A 11 -30.50 0.84 -10.10
C GLY A 11 -30.82 1.97 -11.07
N ARG A 12 -30.26 3.17 -10.88
CA ARG A 12 -30.45 4.33 -11.77
C ARG A 12 -29.56 4.29 -13.00
N GLN A 13 -28.29 3.92 -12.84
CA GLN A 13 -27.28 4.03 -13.90
C GLN A 13 -27.00 2.69 -14.61
N GLN A 14 -27.50 1.58 -14.06
CA GLN A 14 -27.18 0.20 -14.45
C GLN A 14 -25.68 -0.16 -14.36
N THR A 15 -24.86 0.76 -13.85
CA THR A 15 -23.43 0.62 -13.56
C THR A 15 -23.10 1.40 -12.28
N LEU A 16 -21.92 1.17 -11.71
CA LEU A 16 -21.33 2.05 -10.71
C LEU A 16 -20.26 2.92 -11.39
N PRO A 17 -20.08 4.20 -10.98
CA PRO A 17 -19.03 5.03 -11.54
C PRO A 17 -17.63 4.44 -11.32
N ASP A 18 -16.76 4.61 -12.30
CA ASP A 18 -15.40 4.04 -12.29
C ASP A 18 -14.46 4.79 -11.33
N SER A 19 -14.60 6.12 -11.20
CA SER A 19 -13.77 6.91 -10.30
C SER A 19 -14.42 7.14 -8.93
N THR A 20 -13.61 7.11 -7.87
CA THR A 20 -14.07 7.23 -6.47
C THR A 20 -14.83 8.54 -6.26
N ALA A 21 -14.33 9.67 -6.74
CA ALA A 21 -15.02 10.96 -6.62
C ALA A 21 -16.42 10.93 -7.26
N SER A 22 -16.56 10.29 -8.43
CA SER A 22 -17.85 10.16 -9.12
C SER A 22 -18.81 9.30 -8.31
N LEU A 23 -18.36 8.17 -7.77
CA LEU A 23 -19.19 7.33 -6.89
C LEU A 23 -19.72 8.13 -5.69
N TYR A 24 -18.84 8.86 -4.99
CA TYR A 24 -19.23 9.65 -3.82
C TYR A 24 -20.16 10.81 -4.18
N ARG A 25 -20.00 11.43 -5.36
CA ARG A 25 -20.94 12.42 -5.88
C ARG A 25 -22.36 11.85 -5.96
N GLU A 26 -22.51 10.71 -6.63
CA GLU A 26 -23.81 10.07 -6.82
C GLU A 26 -24.43 9.62 -5.47
N LEU A 27 -23.60 9.08 -4.57
CA LEU A 27 -24.05 8.67 -3.24
C LEU A 27 -24.57 9.88 -2.43
N VAL A 28 -23.82 10.98 -2.39
CA VAL A 28 -24.24 12.19 -1.68
C VAL A 28 -25.51 12.78 -2.28
N GLU A 29 -25.64 12.80 -3.61
CA GLU A 29 -26.83 13.29 -4.29
C GLU A 29 -28.07 12.47 -3.91
N VAL A 30 -27.97 11.14 -3.98
CA VAL A 30 -29.06 10.22 -3.56
C VAL A 30 -29.47 10.50 -2.12
N LEU A 31 -28.50 10.63 -1.20
CA LEU A 31 -28.76 10.85 0.22
C LEU A 31 -29.35 12.23 0.51
N CYS A 32 -28.96 13.27 -0.23
CA CYS A 32 -29.52 14.62 -0.05
C CYS A 32 -30.95 14.75 -0.60
N VAL A 33 -31.31 13.98 -1.64
CA VAL A 33 -32.65 13.97 -2.24
C VAL A 33 -33.64 13.10 -1.46
N ALA A 34 -33.16 12.10 -0.72
CA ALA A 34 -33.98 11.03 -0.13
C ALA A 34 -35.17 11.53 0.71
N LYS A 35 -35.03 12.66 1.40
CA LYS A 35 -36.08 13.22 2.27
C LYS A 35 -36.25 14.71 2.05
N LYS A 36 -37.50 15.16 1.85
CA LYS A 36 -37.84 16.60 1.75
C LYS A 36 -37.93 17.20 3.15
N THR A 37 -37.30 18.36 3.31
CA THR A 37 -37.14 18.99 4.63
C THR A 37 -37.24 20.48 4.51
N ARG A 38 -37.85 21.13 5.50
CA ARG A 38 -38.01 22.58 5.55
C ARG A 38 -36.87 23.26 6.28
N TRP A 39 -36.69 24.55 6.07
CA TRP A 39 -35.86 25.38 6.94
C TRP A 39 -36.45 25.46 8.36
N PRO A 40 -35.62 25.59 9.41
CA PRO A 40 -36.12 25.84 10.76
C PRO A 40 -36.97 27.12 10.80
N GLY A 41 -38.17 27.06 11.35
CA GLY A 41 -39.07 28.23 11.44
C GLY A 41 -39.63 28.74 10.11
N SER A 42 -39.51 27.99 9.00
CA SER A 42 -39.99 28.41 7.67
C SER A 42 -40.69 27.27 6.93
N GLU A 43 -41.65 27.62 6.07
CA GLU A 43 -42.35 26.67 5.19
C GLU A 43 -41.51 26.28 3.96
N ALA A 44 -40.45 27.02 3.66
CA ALA A 44 -39.59 26.78 2.50
C ALA A 44 -38.81 25.47 2.64
N LEU A 45 -38.80 24.67 1.57
CA LEU A 45 -38.00 23.46 1.47
C LEU A 45 -36.52 23.78 1.26
N ILE A 46 -35.66 22.96 1.85
CA ILE A 46 -34.21 22.95 1.61
C ILE A 46 -33.97 22.07 0.38
N SER A 47 -33.37 22.64 -0.66
CA SER A 47 -32.95 21.87 -1.84
C SER A 47 -31.86 20.86 -1.49
N ALA A 48 -31.71 19.81 -2.30
CA ALA A 48 -30.63 18.85 -2.13
C ALA A 48 -29.24 19.53 -2.18
N ASP A 49 -29.07 20.53 -3.05
CA ASP A 49 -27.85 21.32 -3.13
C ASP A 49 -27.56 22.10 -1.85
N LEU A 50 -28.57 22.72 -1.24
CA LEU A 50 -28.37 23.45 0.01
C LEU A 50 -28.07 22.49 1.17
N LYS A 51 -28.63 21.27 1.17
CA LYS A 51 -28.23 20.22 2.13
C LYS A 51 -26.78 19.81 1.95
N ARG A 52 -26.35 19.56 0.71
CA ARG A 52 -24.96 19.23 0.39
C ARG A 52 -24.02 20.35 0.82
N GLN A 53 -24.28 21.60 0.45
CA GLN A 53 -23.46 22.77 0.82
C GLN A 53 -23.36 22.98 2.34
N ALA A 54 -24.42 22.66 3.08
CA ALA A 54 -24.41 22.68 4.54
C ALA A 54 -23.46 21.60 5.11
N LEU A 55 -23.54 20.38 4.58
CA LEU A 55 -22.68 19.26 4.98
C LEU A 55 -21.21 19.50 4.62
N GLU A 56 -20.93 20.05 3.44
CA GLU A 56 -19.59 20.44 2.99
C GLU A 56 -18.86 21.31 4.01
N ARG A 57 -19.55 22.33 4.53
CA ARG A 57 -18.97 23.24 5.54
C ARG A 57 -18.73 22.55 6.87
N VAL A 58 -19.69 21.73 7.33
CA VAL A 58 -19.56 21.00 8.60
C VAL A 58 -18.42 19.99 8.52
N PHE A 59 -18.32 19.22 7.43
CA PHE A 59 -17.26 18.24 7.25
C PHE A 59 -15.89 18.86 6.99
N TYR A 60 -15.81 19.97 6.25
CA TYR A 60 -14.59 20.72 6.11
C TYR A 60 -14.09 21.26 7.47
N ALA A 61 -14.98 21.79 8.30
CA ALA A 61 -14.61 22.25 9.65
C ALA A 61 -14.14 21.10 10.55
N MET A 62 -14.74 19.90 10.45
CA MET A 62 -14.22 18.69 11.14
C MET A 62 -12.79 18.35 10.68
N GLN A 63 -12.57 18.42 9.37
CA GLN A 63 -11.26 18.15 8.77
C GLN A 63 -10.20 19.17 9.24
N GLU A 64 -10.54 20.46 9.27
CA GLU A 64 -9.66 21.51 9.76
C GLU A 64 -9.35 21.39 11.26
N ALA A 65 -10.29 20.88 12.05
CA ALA A 65 -10.08 20.58 13.47
C ALA A 65 -9.18 19.35 13.71
N GLY A 66 -8.69 18.68 12.66
CA GLY A 66 -7.77 17.53 12.75
C GLY A 66 -8.45 16.23 13.18
N GLY A 67 -9.76 16.10 12.99
CA GLY A 67 -10.51 14.95 13.51
C GLY A 67 -11.77 14.59 12.74
N THR A 68 -12.54 13.67 13.33
CA THR A 68 -13.85 13.22 12.83
C THR A 68 -14.97 13.64 13.76
N ALA A 69 -14.82 14.80 14.40
CA ALA A 69 -15.79 15.35 15.33
C ALA A 69 -15.73 16.87 15.35
N LEU A 70 -16.89 17.49 15.58
CA LEU A 70 -17.03 18.92 15.85
C LEU A 70 -18.07 19.10 16.96
N GLN A 71 -17.91 20.12 17.81
CA GLN A 71 -18.95 20.40 18.80
C GLN A 71 -20.25 20.80 18.09
N VAL A 72 -21.40 20.31 18.58
CA VAL A 72 -22.70 20.66 17.98
C VAL A 72 -22.94 22.16 17.98
N SER A 73 -22.47 22.88 19.01
CA SER A 73 -22.54 24.34 19.06
C SER A 73 -21.73 25.02 17.96
N GLU A 74 -20.53 24.52 17.67
CA GLU A 74 -19.66 25.06 16.63
C GLU A 74 -20.24 24.79 15.24
N ALA A 75 -20.69 23.56 15.00
CA ALA A 75 -21.36 23.19 13.75
C ALA A 75 -22.63 24.03 13.50
N ALA A 76 -23.46 24.23 14.53
CA ALA A 76 -24.67 25.03 14.44
C ALA A 76 -24.36 26.51 14.13
N LYS A 77 -23.36 27.07 14.83
CA LYS A 77 -22.89 28.44 14.59
C LYS A 77 -22.41 28.62 13.15
N LEU A 78 -21.62 27.66 12.65
CA LEU A 78 -21.11 27.68 11.28
C LEU A 78 -22.23 27.66 10.23
N LEU A 79 -23.28 26.86 10.44
CA LEU A 79 -24.44 26.83 9.54
C LEU A 79 -25.22 28.15 9.57
N ARG A 80 -25.41 28.72 10.75
CA ARG A 80 -26.06 30.02 10.94
C ARG A 80 -25.28 31.13 10.26
N ASP A 81 -23.97 31.18 10.43
CA ASP A 81 -23.12 32.21 9.83
C ASP A 81 -23.11 32.12 8.30
N TRP A 82 -23.28 30.91 7.74
CA TRP A 82 -23.45 30.70 6.31
C TRP A 82 -24.82 31.13 5.77
N GLN A 83 -25.91 30.88 6.51
CA GLN A 83 -27.29 31.19 6.10
C GLN A 83 -28.03 31.97 7.19
N PRO A 84 -27.62 33.22 7.49
CA PRO A 84 -28.18 33.99 8.62
C PRO A 84 -29.67 34.33 8.45
N SER A 85 -30.16 34.29 7.21
CA SER A 85 -31.59 34.20 6.89
C SER A 85 -31.73 32.98 5.97
N PRO A 86 -32.30 31.85 6.42
CA PRO A 86 -33.40 31.70 7.39
C PRO A 86 -33.01 31.21 8.80
N LEU A 87 -31.72 31.16 9.17
CA LEU A 87 -31.29 30.69 10.50
C LEU A 87 -31.15 31.86 11.49
N ALA A 88 -32.23 32.19 12.20
CA ALA A 88 -32.30 33.35 13.08
C ALA A 88 -31.36 33.28 14.32
N ASP A 89 -31.05 32.07 14.80
CA ASP A 89 -30.23 31.86 16.00
C ASP A 89 -29.51 30.50 15.99
N ASP A 90 -28.73 30.22 17.04
CA ASP A 90 -28.03 28.94 17.21
C ASP A 90 -28.98 27.75 17.39
N ALA A 91 -30.21 27.97 17.87
CA ALA A 91 -31.20 26.90 18.01
C ALA A 91 -31.74 26.49 16.63
N ALA A 92 -31.95 27.44 15.73
CA ALA A 92 -32.24 27.18 14.32
C ALA A 92 -31.08 26.42 13.66
N GLY A 93 -29.82 26.84 13.89
CA GLY A 93 -28.64 26.13 13.41
C GLY A 93 -28.56 24.68 13.89
N ARG A 94 -28.83 24.42 15.18
CA ARG A 94 -28.90 23.05 15.75
C ARG A 94 -30.03 22.23 15.12
N THR A 95 -31.20 22.85 14.94
CA THR A 95 -32.36 22.21 14.32
C THR A 95 -32.06 21.78 12.88
N LEU A 96 -31.36 22.62 12.12
CA LEU A 96 -30.91 22.27 10.78
C LEU A 96 -29.91 21.10 10.83
N LEU A 97 -28.94 21.14 11.73
CA LEU A 97 -27.95 20.07 11.86
C LEU A 97 -28.59 18.72 12.19
N ASP A 98 -29.51 18.66 13.15
CA ASP A 98 -30.27 17.45 13.50
C ASP A 98 -31.09 16.95 12.29
N ARG A 99 -31.70 17.87 11.52
CA ARG A 99 -32.42 17.52 10.27
C ARG A 99 -31.49 16.93 9.22
N LEU A 100 -30.32 17.53 8.98
CA LEU A 100 -29.32 17.01 8.04
C LEU A 100 -28.89 15.58 8.40
N GLY A 101 -28.64 15.31 9.69
CA GLY A 101 -28.33 13.96 10.16
C GLY A 101 -29.47 12.97 9.92
N ASN A 102 -30.70 13.35 10.26
CA ASN A 102 -31.88 12.50 10.08
C ASN A 102 -32.28 12.25 8.62
N ASP A 103 -32.01 13.21 7.73
CA ASP A 103 -32.43 13.13 6.33
C ASP A 103 -31.44 12.37 5.47
N THR A 104 -30.15 12.62 5.70
CA THR A 104 -29.09 12.10 4.84
C THR A 104 -28.44 10.85 5.40
N GLY A 105 -28.52 10.65 6.72
CA GLY A 105 -27.76 9.60 7.40
C GLY A 105 -26.25 9.81 7.34
N LEU A 106 -25.75 11.00 6.98
CA LEU A 106 -24.31 11.25 6.88
C LEU A 106 -23.69 11.68 8.23
N LEU A 107 -24.51 12.20 9.14
CA LEU A 107 -24.09 12.65 10.46
C LEU A 107 -24.66 11.74 11.57
N ARG A 108 -23.86 11.56 12.62
CA ARG A 108 -24.26 10.95 13.89
C ARG A 108 -23.85 11.84 15.05
N PHE A 109 -24.57 11.72 16.16
CA PHE A 109 -24.37 12.53 17.35
C PHE A 109 -23.97 11.65 18.52
N GLU A 110 -22.99 12.09 19.30
CA GLU A 110 -22.51 11.40 20.49
C GLU A 110 -22.51 12.35 21.69
N ASP A 111 -23.06 11.90 22.82
CA ASP A 111 -23.00 12.63 24.09
C ASP A 111 -21.72 12.28 24.85
N GLN A 112 -20.84 13.25 25.12
CA GLN A 112 -19.63 13.04 25.92
C GLN A 112 -19.91 13.23 27.43
N GLY A 113 -20.82 12.43 27.98
CA GLY A 113 -21.17 12.46 29.41
C GLY A 113 -21.96 13.70 29.89
N ASN A 114 -22.13 14.71 29.03
CA ASN A 114 -22.96 15.89 29.26
C ASN A 114 -23.58 16.35 27.93
N ARG A 115 -24.89 16.63 27.91
CA ARG A 115 -25.59 17.17 26.71
C ARG A 115 -25.01 18.48 26.18
N ARG A 116 -24.28 19.24 27.00
CA ARG A 116 -23.54 20.45 26.57
C ARG A 116 -22.23 20.15 25.83
N LEU A 117 -21.72 18.92 25.92
CA LEU A 117 -20.52 18.42 25.24
C LEU A 117 -20.88 17.43 24.12
N ARG A 118 -22.05 17.63 23.49
CA ARG A 118 -22.52 16.80 22.39
C ARG A 118 -21.70 17.12 21.13
N VAL A 119 -21.10 16.09 20.54
CA VAL A 119 -20.35 16.21 19.28
C VAL A 119 -21.13 15.60 18.13
N VAL A 120 -20.91 16.16 16.94
CA VAL A 120 -21.36 15.58 15.68
C VAL A 120 -20.18 14.93 14.97
N ARG A 121 -20.41 13.79 14.31
CA ARG A 121 -19.41 12.99 13.60
C ARG A 121 -19.94 12.47 12.26
N PRO A 122 -19.10 12.14 11.28
CA PRO A 122 -19.52 11.34 10.14
C PRO A 122 -19.91 9.92 10.57
N TRP A 123 -20.81 9.30 9.80
CA TRP A 123 -20.94 7.84 9.80
C TRP A 123 -19.77 7.14 9.11
N HIS A 124 -19.16 7.79 8.12
CA HIS A 124 -17.98 7.27 7.41
C HIS A 124 -17.02 8.39 7.03
N ARG A 125 -15.71 8.18 7.29
CA ARG A 125 -14.66 9.19 7.07
C ARG A 125 -14.59 9.67 5.62
N SER A 126 -14.72 8.79 4.64
CA SER A 126 -14.65 9.17 3.23
C SER A 126 -15.75 10.14 2.77
N PHE A 127 -16.93 10.16 3.42
CA PHE A 127 -17.92 11.22 3.13
C PHE A 127 -17.44 12.58 3.65
N GLN A 128 -16.81 12.61 4.82
CA GLN A 128 -16.18 13.83 5.33
C GLN A 128 -15.09 14.31 4.35
N GLU A 129 -14.21 13.42 3.91
CA GLU A 129 -13.10 13.76 3.01
C GLU A 129 -13.60 14.27 1.64
N TYR A 130 -14.57 13.58 1.03
CA TYR A 130 -15.18 14.00 -0.23
C TYR A 130 -15.88 15.37 -0.11
N LEU A 131 -16.65 15.59 0.95
CA LEU A 131 -17.39 16.85 1.14
C LEU A 131 -16.46 18.00 1.54
N ALA A 132 -15.38 17.72 2.28
CA ALA A 132 -14.30 18.68 2.51
C ALA A 132 -13.60 19.07 1.20
N ALA A 133 -13.34 18.12 0.30
CA ALA A 133 -12.80 18.40 -1.03
C ALA A 133 -13.78 19.26 -1.86
N CYS A 134 -15.08 18.99 -1.81
CA CYS A 134 -16.08 19.82 -2.47
C CYS A 134 -16.09 21.26 -1.95
N GLN A 135 -15.97 21.46 -0.63
CA GLN A 135 -15.87 22.77 0.00
C GLN A 135 -14.61 23.52 -0.46
N LEU A 136 -13.46 22.86 -0.47
CA LEU A 136 -12.20 23.44 -0.97
C LEU A 136 -12.30 23.83 -2.44
N ALA A 137 -12.87 22.96 -3.27
CA ALA A 137 -13.01 23.23 -4.69
C ALA A 137 -14.01 24.36 -5.00
N ALA A 138 -14.96 24.63 -4.10
CA ALA A 138 -15.97 25.69 -4.24
C ALA A 138 -15.45 27.11 -3.92
N ARG A 139 -14.22 27.23 -3.44
CA ARG A 139 -13.53 28.50 -3.19
C ARG A 139 -13.36 29.32 -4.47
N GLU A 140 -13.34 30.65 -4.33
CA GLU A 140 -13.21 31.58 -5.46
C GLU A 140 -11.75 31.70 -5.95
N GLU A 141 -10.80 31.34 -5.09
CA GLU A 141 -9.37 31.34 -5.36
C GLU A 141 -8.99 30.40 -6.52
N SER A 142 -7.84 30.67 -7.14
CA SER A 142 -7.29 29.80 -8.17
C SER A 142 -6.92 28.42 -7.61
N VAL A 143 -6.89 27.41 -8.48
CA VAL A 143 -6.44 26.05 -8.12
C VAL A 143 -5.05 26.11 -7.48
N ASP A 144 -4.14 26.88 -8.08
CA ASP A 144 -2.77 27.03 -7.59
C ASP A 144 -2.72 27.66 -6.19
N ALA A 145 -3.53 28.69 -5.93
CA ALA A 145 -3.57 29.35 -4.63
C ALA A 145 -4.07 28.41 -3.51
N VAL A 146 -5.03 27.53 -3.82
CA VAL A 146 -5.50 26.51 -2.87
C VAL A 146 -4.41 25.48 -2.59
N VAL A 147 -3.71 24.99 -3.62
CA VAL A 147 -2.59 24.05 -3.43
C VAL A 147 -1.48 24.70 -2.59
N ASP A 148 -1.11 25.94 -2.91
CA ASP A 148 -0.07 26.68 -2.19
C ASP A 148 -0.39 26.84 -0.71
N GLU A 149 -1.63 27.16 -0.37
CA GLU A 149 -2.07 27.23 1.01
C GLU A 149 -1.97 25.86 1.71
N LEU A 150 -2.42 24.78 1.06
CA LEU A 150 -2.38 23.44 1.64
C LEU A 150 -0.95 22.98 1.89
N VAL A 151 0.00 23.29 1.00
CA VAL A 151 1.42 23.01 1.23
C VAL A 151 1.97 23.88 2.35
N LYS A 152 1.73 25.20 2.29
CA LYS A 152 2.24 26.16 3.29
C LYS A 152 1.75 25.87 4.71
N THR A 153 0.52 25.40 4.86
CA THR A 153 -0.08 25.03 6.16
C THR A 153 0.30 23.62 6.62
N GLY A 154 1.05 22.86 5.83
CA GLY A 154 1.45 21.48 6.11
C GLY A 154 0.34 20.44 5.89
N ARG A 155 -0.85 20.85 5.44
CA ARG A 155 -2.00 19.96 5.19
C ARG A 155 -1.75 19.01 4.02
N ALA A 156 -1.06 19.46 2.98
CA ALA A 156 -0.65 18.58 1.88
C ALA A 156 0.28 17.45 2.34
N ALA A 157 1.05 17.69 3.41
CA ALA A 157 1.99 16.75 3.99
C ALA A 157 1.36 15.84 5.08
N ASP A 158 0.12 16.10 5.48
CA ASP A 158 -0.55 15.38 6.58
C ASP A 158 -1.31 14.15 6.04
N PRO A 159 -1.00 12.93 6.52
CA PRO A 159 -1.78 11.71 6.23
C PRO A 159 -3.29 11.86 6.45
N SER A 160 -3.72 12.71 7.39
CA SER A 160 -5.13 12.91 7.67
C SER A 160 -5.91 13.56 6.52
N TRP A 161 -5.22 14.27 5.63
CA TRP A 161 -5.77 14.98 4.48
C TRP A 161 -5.68 14.19 3.16
N GLU A 162 -5.07 13.00 3.15
CA GLU A 162 -4.85 12.23 1.93
C GLU A 162 -6.12 12.03 1.10
N GLY A 163 -7.20 11.58 1.74
CA GLY A 163 -8.48 11.35 1.08
C GLY A 163 -9.03 12.63 0.46
N VAL A 164 -8.92 13.76 1.15
CA VAL A 164 -9.35 15.08 0.63
C VAL A 164 -8.56 15.42 -0.63
N LEU A 165 -7.23 15.34 -0.57
CA LEU A 165 -6.34 15.71 -1.68
C LEU A 165 -6.53 14.81 -2.90
N ARG A 166 -6.80 13.52 -2.69
CA ARG A 166 -7.14 12.58 -3.77
C ARG A 166 -8.50 12.90 -4.40
N PHE A 167 -9.52 13.19 -3.59
CA PHE A 167 -10.84 13.58 -4.10
C PHE A 167 -10.82 14.90 -4.88
N MET A 168 -9.93 15.84 -4.54
CA MET A 168 -9.81 17.12 -5.24
C MET A 168 -9.61 16.97 -6.75
N VAL A 169 -8.90 15.92 -7.20
CA VAL A 169 -8.65 15.65 -8.62
C VAL A 169 -9.97 15.39 -9.35
N GLY A 170 -10.77 14.44 -8.88
CA GLY A 170 -12.07 14.14 -9.48
C GLY A 170 -13.09 15.27 -9.31
N VAL A 171 -13.09 15.96 -8.17
CA VAL A 171 -13.97 17.12 -7.93
C VAL A 171 -13.64 18.28 -8.89
N HIS A 172 -12.36 18.53 -9.16
CA HIS A 172 -11.95 19.51 -10.17
C HIS A 172 -12.20 19.02 -11.58
N GLY A 173 -11.94 17.75 -11.87
CA GLY A 173 -12.15 17.13 -13.18
C GLY A 173 -13.62 17.17 -13.61
N ALA A 174 -14.55 16.97 -12.68
CA ALA A 174 -15.99 17.15 -12.91
C ALA A 174 -16.39 18.60 -13.30
N ARG A 175 -15.54 19.59 -13.01
CA ARG A 175 -15.69 21.00 -13.42
C ARG A 175 -14.83 21.36 -14.64
N GLY A 176 -14.11 20.39 -15.19
CA GLY A 176 -13.24 20.53 -16.36
C GLY A 176 -11.84 20.00 -16.11
N SER A 177 -11.34 19.16 -17.01
CA SER A 177 -10.02 18.52 -16.93
C SER A 177 -8.86 19.51 -16.76
N ALA A 178 -9.00 20.75 -17.26
CA ALA A 178 -8.00 21.80 -17.07
C ALA A 178 -7.72 22.11 -15.59
N ARG A 179 -8.74 22.04 -14.72
CA ARG A 179 -8.57 22.27 -13.27
C ARG A 179 -7.88 21.10 -12.58
N ALA A 180 -8.22 19.87 -12.96
CA ALA A 180 -7.54 18.67 -12.46
C ALA A 180 -6.06 18.66 -12.87
N ARG A 181 -5.76 19.04 -14.11
CA ARG A 181 -4.38 19.19 -14.62
C ARG A 181 -3.62 20.27 -13.87
N ALA A 182 -4.21 21.45 -13.65
CA ALA A 182 -3.58 22.51 -12.84
C ALA A 182 -3.28 22.04 -11.41
N TRP A 183 -4.21 21.32 -10.79
CA TRP A 183 -4.05 20.76 -9.44
C TRP A 183 -2.84 19.82 -9.35
N VAL A 184 -2.75 18.85 -10.28
CA VAL A 184 -1.66 17.88 -10.33
C VAL A 184 -0.33 18.56 -10.66
N SER A 185 -0.29 19.46 -11.64
CA SER A 185 0.93 20.20 -11.99
C SER A 185 1.45 21.02 -10.81
N ARG A 186 0.58 21.72 -10.09
CA ARG A 186 1.00 22.56 -8.96
C ARG A 186 1.52 21.71 -7.79
N LEU A 187 0.86 20.59 -7.47
CA LEU A 187 1.36 19.64 -6.47
C LEU A 187 2.73 19.08 -6.85
N TYR A 188 2.93 18.76 -8.13
CA TYR A 188 4.22 18.30 -8.63
C TYR A 188 5.33 19.33 -8.47
N HIS A 189 5.08 20.61 -8.80
CA HIS A 189 6.09 21.67 -8.63
C HIS A 189 6.52 21.82 -7.16
N HIS A 190 5.58 21.72 -6.21
CA HIS A 190 5.93 21.68 -4.78
C HIS A 190 6.73 20.45 -4.40
N ALA A 191 6.45 19.29 -5.00
CA ALA A 191 7.22 18.07 -4.78
C ALA A 191 8.68 18.22 -5.25
N ALA A 192 8.89 18.87 -6.40
CA ALA A 192 10.22 19.10 -6.95
C ALA A 192 11.06 20.04 -6.07
N GLU A 193 10.44 21.10 -5.54
CA GLU A 193 11.13 22.20 -4.83
C GLU A 193 11.23 22.03 -3.30
N GLY A 194 10.35 21.21 -2.70
CA GLY A 194 10.11 21.21 -1.25
C GLY A 194 10.59 19.99 -0.47
N SER A 195 10.36 20.03 0.84
CA SER A 195 10.44 18.87 1.74
C SER A 195 9.16 18.02 1.66
N ARG A 196 9.20 16.74 2.08
CA ARG A 196 8.10 15.75 1.96
C ARG A 196 7.78 15.31 0.52
N ARG A 197 8.79 15.34 -0.35
CA ARG A 197 8.72 14.95 -1.77
C ARG A 197 7.99 13.62 -2.00
N GLY A 198 8.32 12.57 -1.26
CA GLY A 198 7.70 11.26 -1.42
C GLY A 198 6.17 11.27 -1.36
N ARG A 199 5.59 12.02 -0.41
CA ARG A 199 4.15 12.14 -0.27
C ARG A 199 3.51 12.82 -1.47
N LEU A 200 4.05 13.98 -1.85
CA LEU A 200 3.50 14.78 -2.93
C LEU A 200 3.62 14.06 -4.27
N LEU A 201 4.76 13.42 -4.55
CA LEU A 201 4.92 12.59 -5.75
C LEU A 201 3.94 11.40 -5.76
N GLY A 202 3.76 10.73 -4.61
CA GLY A 202 2.77 9.65 -4.48
C GLY A 202 1.33 10.12 -4.73
N LEU A 203 0.96 11.31 -4.24
CA LEU A 203 -0.35 11.92 -4.52
C LEU A 203 -0.52 12.25 -6.01
N VAL A 204 0.52 12.81 -6.66
CA VAL A 204 0.53 13.12 -8.09
C VAL A 204 0.38 11.84 -8.92
N GLY A 205 1.17 10.80 -8.62
CA GLY A 205 1.10 9.53 -9.35
C GLY A 205 -0.22 8.80 -9.14
N THR A 206 -0.78 8.83 -7.93
CA THR A 206 -2.13 8.30 -7.65
C THR A 206 -3.19 9.06 -8.44
N ALA A 207 -3.09 10.39 -8.54
CA ALA A 207 -4.02 11.21 -9.30
C ALA A 207 -4.04 10.85 -10.79
N LEU A 208 -2.85 10.72 -11.39
CA LEU A 208 -2.69 10.38 -12.81
C LEU A 208 -3.20 8.98 -13.15
N THR A 209 -3.13 8.04 -12.19
CA THR A 209 -3.51 6.65 -12.40
C THR A 209 -4.96 6.34 -12.04
N GLU A 210 -5.54 7.01 -11.04
CA GLU A 210 -6.93 6.83 -10.61
C GLU A 210 -7.93 7.61 -11.47
N TYR A 211 -7.54 8.77 -12.02
CA TYR A 211 -8.43 9.68 -12.76
C TYR A 211 -7.99 9.87 -14.22
N ARG A 212 -7.56 8.79 -14.88
CA ARG A 212 -6.98 8.78 -16.24
C ARG A 212 -7.84 9.53 -17.26
N GLU A 213 -9.16 9.52 -17.11
CA GLU A 213 -10.12 10.21 -17.98
C GLU A 213 -9.87 11.72 -18.07
N HIS A 214 -9.25 12.33 -17.05
CA HIS A 214 -8.92 13.75 -17.03
C HIS A 214 -7.54 14.07 -17.63
N PHE A 215 -6.70 13.06 -17.84
CA PHE A 215 -5.31 13.20 -18.24
C PHE A 215 -5.01 12.65 -19.64
N ASP A 216 -6.04 12.36 -20.45
CA ASP A 216 -5.84 12.01 -21.85
C ASP A 216 -5.12 13.14 -22.61
N GLY A 217 -4.03 12.77 -23.30
CA GLY A 217 -3.09 13.69 -23.98
C GLY A 217 -2.38 14.69 -23.07
N PHE A 218 -2.41 14.51 -21.74
CA PHE A 218 -1.71 15.39 -20.80
C PHE A 218 -0.27 14.94 -20.57
N THR A 219 0.65 15.90 -20.63
CA THR A 219 2.06 15.71 -20.28
C THR A 219 2.38 16.54 -19.06
N LEU A 220 2.86 15.89 -17.99
CA LEU A 220 3.38 16.58 -16.82
C LEU A 220 4.68 17.31 -17.18
N ARG A 221 4.85 18.55 -16.71
CA ARG A 221 6.00 19.38 -17.05
C ARG A 221 6.62 20.05 -15.84
N ASP A 222 7.94 20.12 -15.85
CA ASP A 222 8.72 20.84 -14.83
C ASP A 222 8.65 22.38 -15.02
N ALA A 223 9.34 23.11 -14.14
CA ALA A 223 9.41 24.57 -14.19
C ALA A 223 10.03 25.10 -15.51
N GLU A 224 10.88 24.30 -16.17
CA GLU A 224 11.51 24.61 -17.45
C GLU A 224 10.66 24.16 -18.66
N ARG A 225 9.45 23.65 -18.41
CA ARG A 225 8.50 23.11 -19.40
C ARG A 225 8.97 21.83 -20.10
N ARG A 226 9.95 21.13 -19.55
CA ARG A 226 10.37 19.81 -20.02
C ARG A 226 9.37 18.76 -19.56
N GLU A 227 9.20 17.72 -20.38
CA GLU A 227 8.38 16.57 -20.03
C GLU A 227 9.02 15.77 -18.90
N VAL A 228 8.18 15.28 -17.99
CA VAL A 228 8.60 14.58 -16.77
C VAL A 228 8.21 13.12 -16.88
N ASP A 229 9.20 12.23 -16.80
CA ASP A 229 8.97 10.83 -16.46
C ASP A 229 8.78 10.71 -14.94
N LEU A 230 7.51 10.75 -14.51
CA LEU A 230 7.18 10.71 -13.09
C LEU A 230 7.56 9.38 -12.44
N ALA A 231 7.50 8.27 -13.17
CA ALA A 231 7.85 6.96 -12.63
C ALA A 231 9.36 6.89 -12.34
N GLY A 232 10.19 7.30 -13.31
CA GLY A 232 11.63 7.45 -13.12
C GLY A 232 11.96 8.39 -11.96
N GLU A 233 11.31 9.57 -11.89
CA GLU A 233 11.56 10.53 -10.82
C GLU A 233 11.19 9.97 -9.43
N ILE A 234 10.07 9.26 -9.28
CA ILE A 234 9.72 8.62 -8.00
C ILE A 234 10.76 7.57 -7.62
N ALA A 235 11.19 6.73 -8.58
CA ALA A 235 12.17 5.68 -8.34
C ALA A 235 13.53 6.26 -7.89
N ASP A 236 14.04 7.26 -8.61
CA ASP A 236 15.31 7.92 -8.31
C ASP A 236 15.28 8.59 -6.93
N ARG A 237 14.23 9.35 -6.63
CA ARG A 237 14.09 10.02 -5.33
C ARG A 237 13.92 9.02 -4.19
N PHE A 238 13.19 7.94 -4.40
CA PHE A 238 13.09 6.89 -3.40
C PHE A 238 14.45 6.23 -3.12
N ALA A 239 15.27 6.00 -4.15
CA ALA A 239 16.61 5.44 -4.00
C ALA A 239 17.56 6.39 -3.23
N GLU A 240 17.49 7.70 -3.50
CA GLU A 240 18.33 8.72 -2.87
C GLU A 240 17.96 9.00 -1.40
N GLU A 241 16.66 9.16 -1.11
CA GLU A 241 16.19 9.71 0.17
C GLU A 241 15.03 8.92 0.82
N GLY A 242 14.53 7.86 0.18
CA GLY A 242 13.34 7.12 0.62
C GLY A 242 13.45 6.50 2.01
N ALA A 243 14.66 6.15 2.47
CA ALA A 243 14.90 5.65 3.82
C ALA A 243 14.57 6.67 4.91
N GLY A 244 14.69 7.97 4.61
CA GLY A 244 14.35 9.06 5.52
C GLY A 244 12.88 9.47 5.48
N TRP A 245 12.09 8.95 4.54
CA TRP A 245 10.67 9.28 4.43
C TRP A 245 9.84 8.57 5.51
N PRO A 246 8.73 9.17 5.96
CA PRO A 246 7.75 8.45 6.76
C PRO A 246 7.25 7.20 6.06
N LEU A 247 6.87 6.19 6.83
CA LEU A 247 6.42 4.91 6.27
C LEU A 247 5.23 5.09 5.32
N LEU A 248 4.24 5.89 5.70
CA LEU A 248 3.06 6.13 4.85
C LEU A 248 3.42 6.85 3.54
N ASP A 249 4.43 7.71 3.55
CA ASP A 249 4.87 8.44 2.36
C ASP A 249 5.64 7.53 1.40
N ARG A 250 6.45 6.60 1.94
CA ARG A 250 7.09 5.53 1.16
C ARG A 250 6.04 4.66 0.47
N LEU A 251 5.07 4.17 1.23
CA LEU A 251 4.02 3.31 0.70
C LEU A 251 3.20 4.03 -0.37
N LEU A 252 2.78 5.26 -0.13
CA LEU A 252 2.03 6.05 -1.10
C LEU A 252 2.82 6.26 -2.41
N ALA A 253 4.11 6.62 -2.31
CA ALA A 253 4.97 6.80 -3.47
C ALA A 253 5.16 5.49 -4.25
N LEU A 254 5.44 4.39 -3.56
CA LEU A 254 5.70 3.10 -4.22
C LEU A 254 4.44 2.45 -4.80
N GLU A 255 3.27 2.62 -4.18
CA GLU A 255 2.01 2.19 -4.79
C GLU A 255 1.70 2.96 -6.07
N ALA A 256 1.91 4.28 -6.05
CA ALA A 256 1.78 5.12 -7.24
C ALA A 256 2.78 4.69 -8.33
N LEU A 257 4.03 4.39 -7.96
CA LEU A 257 5.06 3.89 -8.86
C LEU A 257 4.64 2.57 -9.53
N GLY A 258 4.09 1.63 -8.77
CA GLY A 258 3.54 0.39 -9.31
C GLY A 258 2.47 0.64 -10.37
N ALA A 259 1.52 1.54 -10.09
CA ALA A 259 0.43 1.87 -11.01
C ALA A 259 0.86 2.64 -12.26
N LEU A 260 1.96 3.40 -12.19
CA LEU A 260 2.56 4.13 -13.30
C LEU A 260 3.44 3.23 -14.20
N GLY A 261 3.88 2.08 -13.68
CA GLY A 261 4.93 1.25 -14.26
C GLY A 261 6.23 1.49 -13.48
N ASP A 262 6.67 0.49 -12.73
CA ASP A 262 7.78 0.62 -11.79
C ASP A 262 9.10 0.24 -12.48
N PRO A 263 9.96 1.21 -12.85
CA PRO A 263 11.19 0.94 -13.60
C PRO A 263 12.23 0.20 -12.77
N ARG A 264 12.06 0.11 -11.44
CA ARG A 264 12.94 -0.68 -10.57
C ARG A 264 12.76 -2.18 -10.83
N LEU A 265 11.65 -2.58 -11.45
CA LEU A 265 11.31 -3.99 -11.66
C LEU A 265 11.85 -4.54 -12.98
N GLU A 266 12.46 -3.71 -13.83
CA GLU A 266 13.10 -4.14 -15.06
C GLU A 266 14.17 -5.21 -14.78
N LEU A 267 14.29 -6.17 -15.70
CA LEU A 267 15.04 -7.40 -15.44
C LEU A 267 16.55 -7.26 -15.66
N GLU A 268 17.04 -6.20 -16.34
CA GLU A 268 18.48 -6.07 -16.64
C GLU A 268 19.34 -6.14 -15.38
N ASP A 269 18.83 -5.62 -14.25
CA ASP A 269 19.54 -5.55 -12.97
C ASP A 269 18.97 -6.49 -11.89
N ILE A 270 18.25 -7.55 -12.27
CA ILE A 270 17.58 -8.43 -11.30
C ILE A 270 18.54 -9.19 -10.37
N TRP A 271 19.73 -9.57 -10.85
CA TRP A 271 20.65 -10.45 -10.13
C TRP A 271 21.64 -9.72 -9.22
N VAL A 272 21.86 -10.29 -8.04
CA VAL A 272 22.91 -9.90 -7.09
C VAL A 272 23.84 -11.08 -6.86
N ASP A 273 25.13 -10.87 -7.07
CA ASP A 273 26.18 -11.88 -6.84
C ASP A 273 26.42 -12.10 -5.35
N VAL A 274 26.20 -13.33 -4.90
CA VAL A 274 26.48 -13.79 -3.53
C VAL A 274 27.71 -14.70 -3.59
N PRO A 275 28.84 -14.33 -2.96
CA PRO A 275 30.09 -15.07 -3.09
C PRO A 275 30.06 -16.48 -2.48
N GLY A 276 29.03 -16.81 -1.68
CA GLY A 276 29.02 -18.02 -0.88
C GLY A 276 29.97 -17.92 0.31
N GLY A 277 29.99 -18.95 1.14
CA GLY A 277 30.78 -19.00 2.36
C GLY A 277 30.32 -20.09 3.32
N THR A 278 31.00 -20.20 4.45
CA THR A 278 30.62 -21.13 5.52
C THR A 278 29.98 -20.35 6.66
N PHE A 279 28.85 -20.82 7.15
CA PHE A 279 28.16 -20.19 8.28
C PHE A 279 27.52 -21.22 9.21
N THR A 280 27.16 -20.77 10.42
CA THR A 280 26.33 -21.56 11.33
C THR A 280 24.87 -21.39 10.96
N MET A 281 24.27 -22.41 10.34
CA MET A 281 22.84 -22.45 10.04
C MET A 281 22.05 -22.94 11.26
N GLY A 282 20.88 -22.33 11.49
CA GLY A 282 20.01 -22.65 12.62
C GLY A 282 20.32 -21.78 13.84
N ALA A 283 19.74 -22.15 14.98
CA ALA A 283 19.94 -21.44 16.23
C ALA A 283 19.69 -22.37 17.43
N ASP A 284 20.11 -21.92 18.62
CA ASP A 284 19.95 -22.65 19.87
C ASP A 284 18.50 -23.08 20.13
N GLN A 285 18.28 -24.08 20.97
CA GLN A 285 16.98 -24.73 21.16
C GLN A 285 15.83 -23.78 21.60
N ASP A 286 16.17 -22.68 22.26
CA ASP A 286 15.23 -21.63 22.69
C ASP A 286 14.80 -20.70 21.55
N ALA A 287 15.44 -20.80 20.39
CA ALA A 287 15.05 -20.06 19.20
C ALA A 287 13.70 -20.55 18.65
N TYR A 288 12.87 -19.58 18.29
CA TYR A 288 11.53 -19.84 17.79
C TYR A 288 11.59 -20.50 16.42
N GLN A 289 11.11 -21.75 16.33
CA GLN A 289 11.00 -22.51 15.09
C GLN A 289 12.29 -22.48 14.26
N ALA A 290 13.42 -22.89 14.85
CA ALA A 290 14.72 -22.99 14.18
C ALA A 290 15.23 -24.44 14.11
N ALA A 291 16.09 -24.72 13.13
CA ALA A 291 16.90 -25.94 13.11
C ALA A 291 18.03 -25.85 14.18
N PRO A 292 18.54 -26.97 14.70
CA PRO A 292 19.72 -26.96 15.55
C PRO A 292 20.92 -26.31 14.84
N PRO A 293 21.83 -25.64 15.57
CA PRO A 293 23.00 -25.01 14.95
C PRO A 293 23.93 -26.06 14.35
N HIS A 294 24.32 -25.88 13.09
CA HIS A 294 25.27 -26.72 12.36
C HIS A 294 25.99 -25.93 11.27
N GLU A 295 27.23 -26.32 10.95
CA GLU A 295 27.99 -25.66 9.88
C GLU A 295 27.50 -26.10 8.50
N VAL A 296 27.32 -25.13 7.61
CA VAL A 296 26.95 -25.35 6.21
C VAL A 296 27.85 -24.49 5.32
N GLU A 297 28.41 -25.10 4.28
CA GLU A 297 29.08 -24.41 3.18
C GLU A 297 28.06 -24.13 2.07
N VAL A 298 27.90 -22.85 1.73
CA VAL A 298 27.01 -22.38 0.66
C VAL A 298 27.88 -21.94 -0.52
N PRO A 299 27.78 -22.57 -1.70
CA PRO A 299 28.50 -22.13 -2.90
C PRO A 299 28.12 -20.72 -3.33
N ALA A 300 28.91 -20.12 -4.22
CA ALA A 300 28.53 -18.87 -4.86
C ALA A 300 27.25 -19.04 -5.70
N PHE A 301 26.36 -18.04 -5.65
CA PHE A 301 25.13 -18.02 -6.43
C PHE A 301 24.72 -16.57 -6.74
N LYS A 302 23.76 -16.40 -7.64
CA LYS A 302 23.08 -15.13 -7.86
C LYS A 302 21.69 -15.19 -7.25
N VAL A 303 21.23 -14.12 -6.64
CA VAL A 303 19.86 -14.02 -6.10
C VAL A 303 19.12 -12.86 -6.73
N ALA A 304 17.82 -13.05 -6.99
CA ALA A 304 16.95 -11.92 -7.32
C ALA A 304 16.93 -10.95 -6.12
N TRP A 305 17.20 -9.66 -6.35
CA TRP A 305 17.30 -8.67 -5.27
C TRP A 305 15.98 -8.52 -4.47
N ARG A 306 14.86 -8.92 -5.06
CA ARG A 306 13.49 -8.85 -4.50
C ARG A 306 12.75 -10.20 -4.61
N PRO A 307 11.64 -10.39 -3.86
CA PRO A 307 10.66 -11.42 -4.17
C PRO A 307 10.07 -11.25 -5.58
N VAL A 308 9.58 -12.34 -6.16
CA VAL A 308 8.82 -12.29 -7.43
C VAL A 308 7.53 -11.51 -7.20
N THR A 309 7.28 -10.52 -8.05
CA THR A 309 6.11 -9.64 -7.96
C THR A 309 4.95 -10.09 -8.83
N VAL A 310 3.81 -9.44 -8.65
CA VAL A 310 2.65 -9.59 -9.52
C VAL A 310 2.98 -9.20 -10.97
N GLN A 311 3.82 -8.20 -11.22
CA GLN A 311 4.26 -7.80 -12.57
C GLN A 311 5.01 -8.95 -13.25
N ASP A 312 5.98 -9.53 -12.55
CA ASP A 312 6.77 -10.66 -13.04
C ASP A 312 5.89 -11.87 -13.36
N TYR A 313 5.01 -12.21 -12.41
CA TYR A 313 4.13 -13.37 -12.52
C TYR A 313 3.04 -13.16 -13.58
N ALA A 314 2.69 -11.92 -13.91
CA ALA A 314 1.70 -11.64 -14.94
C ALA A 314 2.16 -12.08 -16.32
N ALA A 315 3.44 -11.88 -16.67
CA ALA A 315 3.99 -12.37 -17.93
C ALA A 315 3.89 -13.91 -18.04
N PHE A 316 4.09 -14.62 -16.93
CA PHE A 316 3.92 -16.08 -16.86
C PHE A 316 2.46 -16.53 -17.06
N VAL A 317 1.51 -15.83 -16.45
CA VAL A 317 0.07 -16.07 -16.64
C VAL A 317 -0.37 -15.75 -18.06
N GLU A 318 0.12 -14.65 -18.64
CA GLU A 318 -0.11 -14.26 -20.03
C GLU A 318 0.48 -15.28 -21.02
N GLY A 319 1.56 -15.97 -20.64
CA GLY A 319 2.12 -17.14 -21.34
C GLY A 319 1.28 -18.42 -21.27
N GLY A 320 0.12 -18.39 -20.61
CA GLY A 320 -0.85 -19.50 -20.57
C GLY A 320 -0.91 -20.26 -19.25
N TYR A 321 -0.15 -19.86 -18.22
CA TYR A 321 -0.24 -20.50 -16.91
C TYR A 321 -1.51 -20.07 -16.14
N PRO A 322 -2.17 -20.96 -15.36
CA PRO A 322 -3.35 -20.58 -14.59
C PRO A 322 -3.09 -19.46 -13.58
N ALA A 323 -3.92 -18.42 -13.62
CA ALA A 323 -3.85 -17.33 -12.65
C ALA A 323 -4.10 -17.83 -11.22
N PRO A 324 -3.38 -17.28 -10.21
CA PRO A 324 -3.60 -17.65 -8.81
C PRO A 324 -4.97 -17.12 -8.32
N PRO A 325 -5.49 -17.62 -7.18
CA PRO A 325 -6.70 -17.08 -6.60
C PRO A 325 -6.56 -15.57 -6.30
N ASP A 326 -7.65 -14.83 -6.44
CA ASP A 326 -7.71 -13.37 -6.21
C ASP A 326 -6.83 -12.54 -7.18
N TRP A 327 -6.49 -13.10 -8.34
CA TRP A 327 -5.62 -12.45 -9.34
C TRP A 327 -6.06 -11.05 -9.79
N PRO A 328 -7.35 -10.77 -10.07
CA PRO A 328 -7.77 -9.42 -10.42
C PRO A 328 -7.42 -8.39 -9.34
N ARG A 329 -7.51 -8.77 -8.05
CA ARG A 329 -7.12 -7.89 -6.95
C ARG A 329 -5.61 -7.70 -6.89
N GLN A 330 -4.84 -8.77 -7.05
CA GLN A 330 -3.37 -8.70 -7.06
C GLN A 330 -2.87 -7.77 -8.18
N ARG A 331 -3.49 -7.81 -9.37
CA ARG A 331 -3.13 -6.99 -10.55
C ARG A 331 -3.24 -5.48 -10.34
N PHE A 332 -4.02 -5.00 -9.35
CA PHE A 332 -4.03 -3.58 -8.99
C PHE A 332 -2.73 -3.13 -8.29
N HIS A 333 -1.91 -4.08 -7.83
CA HIS A 333 -0.67 -3.82 -7.10
C HIS A 333 0.51 -4.57 -7.76
N PRO A 334 0.91 -4.18 -8.99
CA PRO A 334 1.87 -4.93 -9.80
C PRO A 334 3.24 -5.10 -9.13
N ASN A 335 3.67 -4.16 -8.30
CA ASN A 335 4.97 -4.20 -7.63
C ASN A 335 4.95 -4.80 -6.21
N ARG A 336 3.84 -5.41 -5.79
CA ARG A 336 3.80 -6.24 -4.58
C ARG A 336 4.24 -7.68 -4.89
N PRO A 337 4.76 -8.44 -3.90
CA PRO A 337 5.04 -9.85 -4.08
C PRO A 337 3.82 -10.63 -4.55
N VAL A 338 3.99 -11.56 -5.49
CA VAL A 338 2.92 -12.48 -5.85
C VAL A 338 2.65 -13.44 -4.69
N VAL A 339 1.37 -13.68 -4.38
CA VAL A 339 0.95 -14.59 -3.32
C VAL A 339 -0.14 -15.55 -3.81
N ARG A 340 -0.54 -16.48 -2.95
CA ARG A 340 -1.51 -17.56 -3.28
C ARG A 340 -0.99 -18.47 -4.39
N VAL A 341 0.33 -18.62 -4.43
CA VAL A 341 1.06 -19.57 -5.26
C VAL A 341 1.52 -20.74 -4.41
N SER A 342 1.33 -21.94 -4.94
CA SER A 342 1.83 -23.17 -4.34
C SER A 342 3.32 -23.32 -4.65
N TRP A 343 3.99 -24.24 -3.97
CA TRP A 343 5.39 -24.55 -4.26
C TRP A 343 5.57 -25.01 -5.71
N HIS A 344 4.62 -25.78 -6.24
CA HIS A 344 4.65 -26.26 -7.63
C HIS A 344 4.50 -25.11 -8.63
N ASP A 345 3.68 -24.10 -8.34
CA ASP A 345 3.57 -22.93 -9.20
C ASP A 345 4.86 -22.11 -9.22
N ALA A 346 5.53 -22.01 -8.06
CA ALA A 346 6.79 -21.31 -7.93
C ALA A 346 7.92 -22.02 -8.70
N VAL A 347 7.95 -23.36 -8.67
CA VAL A 347 8.84 -24.18 -9.48
C VAL A 347 8.53 -24.04 -10.98
N ALA A 348 7.26 -24.11 -11.37
CA ALA A 348 6.85 -23.92 -12.76
C ALA A 348 7.24 -22.53 -13.29
N PHE A 349 7.08 -21.49 -12.46
CA PHE A 349 7.57 -20.15 -12.78
C PHE A 349 9.09 -20.13 -12.96
N CYS A 350 9.87 -20.80 -12.11
CA CYS A 350 11.33 -20.89 -12.31
C CYS A 350 11.68 -21.55 -13.66
N GLY A 351 10.96 -22.61 -14.03
CA GLY A 351 11.10 -23.25 -15.33
C GLY A 351 10.84 -22.27 -16.48
N TRP A 352 9.73 -21.54 -16.44
CA TRP A 352 9.42 -20.50 -17.43
C TRP A 352 10.46 -19.36 -17.44
N ALA A 353 10.90 -18.91 -16.27
CA ALA A 353 11.87 -17.83 -16.13
C ALA A 353 13.24 -18.19 -16.73
N ASN A 354 13.65 -19.47 -16.73
CA ASN A 354 14.88 -19.89 -17.39
C ASN A 354 14.92 -19.51 -18.88
N ASP A 355 13.76 -19.46 -19.54
CA ASP A 355 13.64 -19.14 -20.97
C ASP A 355 13.36 -17.63 -21.22
N HIS A 356 12.94 -16.88 -20.20
CA HIS A 356 12.40 -15.52 -20.38
C HIS A 356 13.14 -14.43 -19.60
N TRP A 357 13.94 -14.80 -18.58
CA TRP A 357 14.74 -13.87 -17.78
C TRP A 357 16.19 -13.89 -18.25
N PRO A 358 16.98 -12.85 -17.95
CA PRO A 358 18.41 -12.86 -18.27
C PRO A 358 19.13 -13.92 -17.44
N VAL A 359 19.49 -15.06 -18.02
CA VAL A 359 20.24 -16.14 -17.35
C VAL A 359 21.66 -16.22 -17.94
N PRO A 360 22.73 -16.14 -17.12
CA PRO A 360 24.09 -16.33 -17.63
C PRO A 360 24.26 -17.70 -18.30
N GLU A 361 25.14 -17.76 -19.31
CA GLU A 361 25.46 -19.02 -19.97
C GLU A 361 25.98 -20.06 -18.96
N GLY A 362 25.39 -21.26 -18.99
CA GLY A 362 25.74 -22.34 -18.07
C GLY A 362 25.12 -22.20 -16.68
N TRP A 363 24.15 -21.30 -16.48
CA TRP A 363 23.41 -21.15 -15.22
C TRP A 363 21.93 -21.49 -15.40
N THR A 364 21.21 -21.65 -14.28
CA THR A 364 19.78 -21.96 -14.27
C THR A 364 19.06 -21.33 -13.06
N ILE A 365 17.82 -20.91 -13.27
CA ILE A 365 16.93 -20.35 -12.25
C ILE A 365 16.21 -21.47 -11.52
N ARG A 366 16.19 -21.39 -10.18
CA ARG A 366 15.38 -22.24 -9.30
C ARG A 366 14.98 -21.51 -8.02
N LEU A 367 14.15 -22.16 -7.21
CA LEU A 367 13.93 -21.74 -5.83
C LEU A 367 15.25 -21.81 -5.04
N PRO A 368 15.48 -20.89 -4.08
CA PRO A 368 16.60 -21.01 -3.17
C PRO A 368 16.50 -22.30 -2.35
N SER A 369 17.64 -22.88 -2.01
CA SER A 369 17.69 -23.83 -0.91
C SER A 369 17.44 -23.10 0.41
N GLU A 370 17.04 -23.86 1.42
CA GLU A 370 16.86 -23.36 2.77
C GLU A 370 18.15 -22.73 3.31
N ALA A 371 19.29 -23.37 3.03
CA ALA A 371 20.62 -22.90 3.43
C ALA A 371 21.01 -21.61 2.71
N GLU A 372 20.85 -21.53 1.38
CA GLU A 372 21.08 -20.29 0.60
C GLU A 372 20.23 -19.15 1.13
N ARG A 373 18.97 -19.45 1.46
CA ARG A 373 18.03 -18.44 1.94
C ARG A 373 18.38 -17.91 3.33
N GLU A 374 18.83 -18.79 4.22
CA GLU A 374 19.30 -18.38 5.54
C GLU A 374 20.63 -17.65 5.46
N PHE A 375 21.60 -18.15 4.68
CA PHE A 375 22.91 -17.52 4.47
C PHE A 375 22.76 -16.10 3.95
N LEU A 376 21.87 -15.88 2.98
CA LEU A 376 21.58 -14.55 2.45
C LEU A 376 21.08 -13.57 3.53
N ALA A 377 20.25 -14.03 4.47
CA ALA A 377 19.73 -13.18 5.54
C ALA A 377 20.70 -13.04 6.73
N ALA A 378 21.29 -14.14 7.17
CA ALA A 378 22.13 -14.20 8.36
C ALA A 378 23.59 -13.79 8.10
N GLY A 379 24.12 -14.04 6.90
CA GLY A 379 25.55 -13.92 6.61
C GLY A 379 26.41 -14.88 7.42
N GLU A 380 27.73 -14.78 7.21
CA GLU A 380 28.72 -15.58 7.96
C GLU A 380 28.73 -15.25 9.46
N GLU A 381 28.33 -14.03 9.81
CA GLU A 381 28.28 -13.58 11.21
C GLU A 381 27.08 -14.13 11.99
N GLY A 382 26.13 -14.81 11.34
CA GLY A 382 24.96 -15.37 12.00
C GLY A 382 24.00 -14.31 12.55
N ARG A 383 23.63 -13.31 11.74
CA ARG A 383 22.69 -12.25 12.14
C ARG A 383 21.34 -12.84 12.57
N ARG A 384 20.79 -12.28 13.66
CA ARG A 384 19.47 -12.66 14.17
C ARG A 384 18.36 -12.22 13.22
N TYR A 385 18.45 -11.00 12.71
CA TYR A 385 17.59 -10.41 11.69
C TYR A 385 18.45 -9.95 10.51
N PRO A 386 17.89 -9.75 9.31
CA PRO A 386 18.70 -9.37 8.15
C PRO A 386 19.56 -8.11 8.36
N TRP A 387 19.06 -7.14 9.12
CA TRP A 387 19.74 -5.89 9.46
C TRP A 387 20.63 -5.95 10.71
N GLY A 388 20.75 -7.10 11.40
CA GLY A 388 21.68 -7.24 12.52
C GLY A 388 21.26 -8.16 13.65
N THR A 389 22.02 -8.13 14.74
CA THR A 389 21.99 -9.18 15.79
C THR A 389 21.11 -8.85 17.00
N LYS A 390 20.83 -7.57 17.28
CA LYS A 390 20.16 -7.14 18.53
C LYS A 390 19.03 -6.13 18.35
N GLU A 391 18.83 -5.62 17.14
CA GLU A 391 17.80 -4.61 16.88
C GLU A 391 16.48 -5.29 16.56
N GLU A 392 15.45 -5.05 17.38
CA GLU A 392 14.10 -5.42 17.01
C GLU A 392 13.65 -4.62 15.77
N PRO A 393 12.70 -5.13 14.97
CA PRO A 393 12.38 -4.57 13.64
C PRO A 393 11.81 -3.13 13.62
N GLY A 394 11.66 -2.46 14.76
CA GLY A 394 11.09 -1.12 14.88
C GLY A 394 9.61 -1.02 14.51
N ALA A 395 9.04 0.19 14.50
CA ALA A 395 7.67 0.47 14.04
C ALA A 395 7.55 1.85 13.39
N GLY A 396 6.48 2.05 12.61
CA GLY A 396 6.26 3.30 11.88
C GLY A 396 7.45 3.65 10.99
N ASP A 397 7.93 4.89 11.09
CA ASP A 397 9.02 5.40 10.25
C ASP A 397 10.36 4.68 10.47
N GLN A 398 10.53 3.98 11.59
CA GLN A 398 11.74 3.19 11.89
C GLN A 398 11.56 1.70 11.60
N ALA A 399 10.46 1.32 10.94
CA ALA A 399 10.21 -0.06 10.56
C ALA A 399 11.26 -0.55 9.55
N ARG A 400 11.80 -1.75 9.82
CA ARG A 400 12.76 -2.48 8.98
C ARG A 400 12.11 -3.64 8.23
N ALA A 401 10.84 -3.91 8.47
CA ALA A 401 10.09 -4.95 7.81
C ALA A 401 8.59 -4.65 7.88
N ASN A 402 7.83 -5.22 6.94
CA ASN A 402 6.38 -5.34 7.06
C ASN A 402 6.03 -6.56 7.90
N TYR A 403 5.49 -6.37 9.10
CA TYR A 403 5.14 -7.44 10.04
C TYR A 403 4.09 -6.96 11.04
N ASP A 404 3.42 -7.91 11.72
CA ASP A 404 2.41 -7.67 12.76
C ASP A 404 1.14 -6.90 12.28
N TRP A 405 0.08 -6.90 13.10
CA TRP A 405 -1.20 -6.21 12.84
C TRP A 405 -1.42 -4.96 13.71
N GLY A 406 -0.39 -4.52 14.44
CA GLY A 406 -0.49 -3.44 15.41
C GLY A 406 -0.59 -2.03 14.81
N PRO A 407 -0.85 -1.01 15.65
CA PRO A 407 -0.78 0.39 15.24
C PRO A 407 0.58 0.74 14.62
N GLY A 408 0.58 1.53 13.55
CA GLY A 408 1.81 1.90 12.82
C GLY A 408 2.36 0.79 11.91
N ARG A 409 1.58 -0.26 11.64
CA ARG A 409 1.85 -1.30 10.63
C ARG A 409 0.98 -1.11 9.38
N PRO A 410 1.43 -1.56 8.20
CA PRO A 410 0.61 -1.51 6.99
C PRO A 410 -0.68 -2.33 7.07
N GLY A 411 -0.64 -3.52 7.71
CA GLY A 411 -1.81 -4.41 7.82
C GLY A 411 -2.19 -5.13 6.52
N GLU A 412 -1.31 -5.12 5.53
CA GLU A 412 -1.42 -5.85 4.25
C GLU A 412 -0.03 -5.99 3.60
N LEU A 413 0.04 -6.65 2.44
CA LEU A 413 1.25 -6.69 1.62
C LEU A 413 1.66 -5.30 1.16
N THR A 414 2.95 -5.06 1.03
CA THR A 414 3.52 -3.77 0.59
C THR A 414 4.35 -3.93 -0.68
N PRO A 415 4.56 -2.84 -1.46
CA PRO A 415 5.47 -2.86 -2.59
C PRO A 415 6.86 -3.35 -2.17
N VAL A 416 7.55 -4.05 -3.07
CA VAL A 416 8.89 -4.55 -2.79
C VAL A 416 9.87 -3.41 -2.48
N GLY A 417 10.71 -3.60 -1.47
CA GLY A 417 11.74 -2.62 -1.07
C GLY A 417 11.20 -1.41 -0.31
N ALA A 418 9.99 -1.46 0.25
CA ALA A 418 9.42 -0.37 1.05
C ALA A 418 10.14 -0.13 2.40
N PHE A 419 11.03 -1.04 2.82
CA PHE A 419 11.70 -1.04 4.13
C PHE A 419 13.23 -1.00 4.00
N PRO A 420 13.81 0.08 3.42
CA PRO A 420 15.24 0.13 3.10
C PRO A 420 16.17 0.02 4.33
N LEU A 421 15.67 0.30 5.54
CA LEU A 421 16.41 0.13 6.79
C LEU A 421 16.59 -1.34 7.20
N GLY A 422 15.87 -2.26 6.56
CA GLY A 422 15.95 -3.70 6.80
C GLY A 422 16.63 -4.50 5.71
N ASP A 423 17.10 -3.83 4.65
CA ASP A 423 17.75 -4.48 3.51
C ASP A 423 19.12 -5.04 3.90
N VAL A 424 19.54 -6.08 3.18
CA VAL A 424 20.90 -6.62 3.28
C VAL A 424 21.73 -6.06 2.15
N GLU A 425 22.88 -5.46 2.48
CA GLU A 425 23.85 -5.01 1.48
C GLU A 425 24.75 -6.17 1.05
N VAL A 426 24.80 -6.43 -0.26
CA VAL A 426 25.67 -7.43 -0.88
C VAL A 426 26.45 -6.71 -1.98
N GLY A 427 27.73 -6.44 -1.69
CA GLY A 427 28.55 -5.57 -2.53
C GLY A 427 27.94 -4.16 -2.62
N ALA A 428 27.71 -3.68 -3.85
CA ALA A 428 27.10 -2.37 -4.12
C ALA A 428 25.57 -2.42 -4.29
N ARG A 429 24.93 -3.58 -4.07
CA ARG A 429 23.49 -3.78 -4.25
C ARG A 429 22.82 -4.15 -2.93
N ARG A 430 21.49 -3.96 -2.89
CA ARG A 430 20.64 -4.32 -1.74
C ARG A 430 19.73 -5.47 -2.11
N VAL A 431 19.60 -6.43 -1.21
CA VAL A 431 18.57 -7.47 -1.28
C VAL A 431 17.50 -7.14 -0.25
N VAL A 432 16.28 -6.98 -0.73
CA VAL A 432 15.16 -6.42 0.03
C VAL A 432 14.19 -7.51 0.49
N ASP A 433 13.38 -7.15 1.49
CA ASP A 433 12.27 -7.95 2.02
C ASP A 433 12.71 -9.37 2.45
N LEU A 434 13.93 -9.52 2.95
CA LEU A 434 14.40 -10.80 3.50
C LEU A 434 13.75 -11.15 4.84
N ALA A 435 13.03 -10.20 5.45
CA ALA A 435 12.19 -10.41 6.61
C ALA A 435 10.85 -9.66 6.43
N GLY A 436 9.75 -10.36 6.68
CA GLY A 436 8.40 -9.82 6.59
C GLY A 436 7.85 -9.83 5.17
N ASN A 437 6.78 -9.07 4.95
CA ASN A 437 6.00 -9.03 3.70
C ASN A 437 5.42 -10.42 3.34
N VAL A 438 6.19 -11.35 2.80
CA VAL A 438 5.77 -12.72 2.48
C VAL A 438 6.73 -13.78 2.97
N TRP A 439 6.18 -14.94 3.36
CA TRP A 439 6.95 -16.16 3.45
C TRP A 439 7.44 -16.54 2.05
N GLU A 440 8.68 -16.99 1.94
CA GLU A 440 9.27 -17.39 0.66
C GLU A 440 9.48 -18.90 0.61
N TRP A 441 8.92 -19.56 -0.42
CA TRP A 441 9.16 -20.97 -0.70
C TRP A 441 10.65 -21.27 -0.94
N CYS A 442 11.15 -22.33 -0.29
CA CYS A 442 12.45 -22.93 -0.55
C CYS A 442 12.29 -24.29 -1.26
N ALA A 443 13.35 -24.77 -1.91
CA ALA A 443 13.33 -26.06 -2.59
C ALA A 443 13.18 -27.27 -1.62
N ASP A 444 13.71 -27.12 -0.40
CA ASP A 444 13.88 -28.21 0.57
C ASP A 444 12.55 -28.78 1.09
N HIS A 445 12.55 -30.10 1.30
CA HIS A 445 11.53 -30.76 2.11
C HIS A 445 11.64 -30.32 3.57
N TRP A 446 10.50 -30.17 4.23
CA TRP A 446 10.46 -29.90 5.66
C TRP A 446 11.05 -31.08 6.46
N ARG A 447 11.88 -30.76 7.45
CA ARG A 447 12.46 -31.71 8.41
C ARG A 447 12.20 -31.21 9.82
N ASP A 448 11.70 -32.08 10.71
CA ASP A 448 11.52 -31.70 12.12
C ASP A 448 12.88 -31.47 12.78
N LYS A 449 12.98 -30.46 13.66
CA LYS A 449 14.19 -30.15 14.43
C LYS A 449 14.57 -31.27 15.41
N LYS A 450 13.64 -32.17 15.74
CA LYS A 450 13.87 -33.33 16.63
C LYS A 450 14.62 -34.48 15.95
N ASP A 451 14.72 -34.49 14.63
CA ASP A 451 15.41 -35.55 13.88
C ASP A 451 16.93 -35.30 13.81
N VAL A 452 17.60 -35.24 14.98
CA VAL A 452 19.01 -34.81 15.13
C VAL A 452 19.97 -35.60 14.23
N ASP A 453 19.74 -36.89 14.01
CA ASP A 453 20.59 -37.74 13.16
C ASP A 453 20.56 -37.33 11.68
N LYS A 454 19.45 -36.73 11.20
CA LYS A 454 19.33 -36.21 9.82
C LYS A 454 20.01 -34.85 9.65
N TRP A 455 20.23 -34.11 10.73
CA TRP A 455 20.96 -32.82 10.73
C TRP A 455 22.48 -33.03 10.81
N ARG A 456 22.93 -34.13 11.45
CA ARG A 456 24.36 -34.48 11.58
C ARG A 456 25.01 -34.99 10.29
N GLN A 457 24.24 -35.36 9.28
CA GLN A 457 24.75 -35.83 7.98
C GLN A 457 25.19 -34.67 7.05
N GLY A 458 25.55 -33.51 7.62
CA GLY A 458 26.19 -32.34 7.01
C GLY A 458 26.34 -32.36 5.49
N GLY A 459 25.56 -31.52 4.81
CA GLY A 459 25.72 -31.30 3.38
C GLY A 459 24.58 -30.50 2.78
N PHE A 460 24.90 -29.67 1.80
CA PHE A 460 23.96 -29.15 0.81
C PHE A 460 23.24 -30.38 0.21
N LEU A 461 22.01 -30.63 0.63
CA LEU A 461 21.31 -31.84 0.19
C LEU A 461 21.14 -31.77 -1.33
N PRO A 462 21.39 -32.87 -2.06
CA PRO A 462 21.10 -32.89 -3.48
C PRO A 462 19.63 -32.54 -3.69
N PHE A 463 19.38 -31.66 -4.65
CA PHE A 463 18.05 -31.25 -5.10
C PHE A 463 17.23 -32.49 -5.48
N VAL A 464 16.42 -33.01 -4.55
CA VAL A 464 15.47 -34.10 -4.83
C VAL A 464 14.15 -33.48 -5.24
N MET A 465 13.95 -33.35 -6.56
CA MET A 465 12.63 -33.12 -7.14
C MET A 465 11.85 -34.43 -7.11
N ASP A 466 11.35 -34.82 -5.95
CA ASP A 466 10.21 -35.74 -5.94
C ASP A 466 8.93 -34.91 -6.07
N GLU A 467 8.49 -34.76 -7.33
CA GLU A 467 7.24 -34.07 -7.69
C GLU A 467 6.00 -34.92 -7.38
N SER A 468 6.16 -36.21 -7.04
CA SER A 468 5.06 -37.18 -6.98
C SER A 468 4.37 -37.28 -5.61
N ALA A 469 4.94 -36.70 -4.56
CA ALA A 469 4.37 -36.74 -3.21
C ALA A 469 4.01 -35.34 -2.69
N VAL A 470 2.76 -35.16 -2.24
CA VAL A 470 2.36 -33.99 -1.44
C VAL A 470 3.17 -34.01 -0.15
N SER A 471 4.30 -33.29 -0.15
CA SER A 471 5.16 -33.13 1.02
C SER A 471 5.09 -31.72 1.56
N ASP A 472 5.44 -31.56 2.84
CA ASP A 472 5.73 -30.25 3.40
C ASP A 472 7.07 -29.74 2.85
N ARG A 473 7.08 -28.46 2.45
CA ARG A 473 8.25 -27.73 1.94
C ARG A 473 8.56 -26.59 2.89
N VAL A 474 9.82 -26.20 2.94
CA VAL A 474 10.26 -25.11 3.82
C VAL A 474 9.79 -23.77 3.26
N VAL A 475 9.35 -22.88 4.16
CA VAL A 475 9.27 -21.44 3.91
C VAL A 475 10.12 -20.66 4.92
N ARG A 476 10.69 -19.53 4.48
CA ARG A 476 11.55 -18.64 5.28
C ARG A 476 11.11 -17.17 5.21
N GLY A 477 11.54 -16.37 6.20
CA GLY A 477 11.42 -14.90 6.17
C GLY A 477 10.26 -14.27 6.95
N GLY A 478 9.24 -15.04 7.36
CA GLY A 478 8.05 -14.47 8.01
C GLY A 478 7.11 -13.78 7.01
N SER A 479 6.02 -13.18 7.49
CA SER A 479 5.08 -12.46 6.62
C SER A 479 4.50 -11.24 7.32
N TRP A 480 3.82 -10.39 6.55
CA TRP A 480 3.28 -9.08 6.95
C TRP A 480 2.43 -9.05 8.23
N PHE A 481 1.87 -10.18 8.66
CA PHE A 481 1.02 -10.23 9.86
C PHE A 481 1.64 -10.92 11.08
N LEU A 482 2.84 -11.47 10.98
CA LEU A 482 3.44 -12.26 12.05
C LEU A 482 4.29 -11.39 12.96
N ASP A 483 4.42 -11.79 14.23
CA ASP A 483 5.27 -11.07 15.19
C ASP A 483 6.77 -11.19 14.87
N SER A 484 7.60 -10.39 15.54
CA SER A 484 9.04 -10.29 15.25
C SER A 484 9.80 -11.61 15.37
N ARG A 485 9.32 -12.61 16.12
CA ARG A 485 10.02 -13.90 16.24
C ARG A 485 10.07 -14.66 14.92
N HIS A 486 9.08 -14.43 14.05
CA HIS A 486 9.00 -15.06 12.73
C HIS A 486 9.92 -14.39 11.70
N LEU A 487 10.46 -13.20 12.02
CA LEU A 487 11.37 -12.47 11.14
C LEU A 487 12.84 -12.85 11.33
N ARG A 488 13.13 -13.70 12.33
CA ARG A 488 14.50 -14.13 12.59
C ARG A 488 15.03 -14.93 11.40
N CYS A 489 16.29 -14.75 11.03
CA CYS A 489 16.90 -15.39 9.86
C CYS A 489 16.76 -16.92 9.89
N SER A 490 16.92 -17.52 11.08
CA SER A 490 16.82 -18.97 11.30
C SER A 490 15.39 -19.49 11.44
N CYS A 491 14.37 -18.62 11.45
CA CYS A 491 12.99 -19.04 11.58
C CYS A 491 12.52 -19.75 10.31
N ARG A 492 11.93 -20.94 10.49
CA ARG A 492 11.50 -21.84 9.42
C ARG A 492 10.14 -22.45 9.73
N LEU A 493 9.32 -22.63 8.70
CA LEU A 493 8.06 -23.38 8.79
C LEU A 493 7.94 -24.40 7.66
N GLY A 494 7.22 -25.49 7.93
CA GLY A 494 6.81 -26.47 6.93
C GLY A 494 5.39 -26.19 6.47
N ILE A 495 5.19 -26.03 5.17
CA ILE A 495 3.86 -25.86 4.57
C ILE A 495 3.71 -26.88 3.44
N ARG A 496 2.53 -27.50 3.34
CA ARG A 496 2.20 -28.43 2.25
C ARG A 496 2.47 -27.78 0.89
N SER A 497 3.21 -28.47 0.03
CA SER A 497 3.60 -28.04 -1.32
C SER A 497 2.44 -27.54 -2.19
N GLY A 498 1.23 -28.12 -2.07
CA GLY A 498 0.03 -27.68 -2.80
C GLY A 498 -0.75 -26.53 -2.17
N HIS A 499 -0.37 -26.06 -0.98
CA HIS A 499 -1.10 -25.00 -0.27
C HIS A 499 -0.82 -23.62 -0.89
N ARG A 500 -1.87 -22.79 -0.96
CA ARG A 500 -1.82 -21.43 -1.50
C ARG A 500 -2.32 -20.45 -0.44
N SER A 501 -1.45 -19.57 0.05
CA SER A 501 -1.79 -18.59 1.11
C SER A 501 -1.60 -17.16 0.64
N GLY A 502 -2.40 -16.22 1.15
CA GLY A 502 -2.25 -14.77 0.92
C GLY A 502 -1.03 -14.12 1.56
N SER A 503 -0.15 -14.93 2.17
CA SER A 503 1.09 -14.48 2.82
C SER A 503 2.31 -15.32 2.43
N VAL A 504 2.18 -16.18 1.42
CA VAL A 504 3.27 -17.02 0.92
C VAL A 504 3.47 -16.70 -0.56
N GLY A 505 4.69 -16.28 -0.88
CA GLY A 505 5.22 -16.05 -2.22
C GLY A 505 6.56 -16.76 -2.36
N PHE A 506 7.47 -16.20 -3.16
CA PHE A 506 8.80 -16.77 -3.37
C PHE A 506 9.77 -15.75 -3.96
N ARG A 507 11.06 -16.07 -3.87
CA ARG A 507 12.12 -15.46 -4.69
C ARG A 507 12.84 -16.54 -5.46
N VAL A 508 13.68 -16.12 -6.39
CA VAL A 508 14.48 -17.04 -7.21
C VAL A 508 15.97 -16.80 -7.03
N VAL A 509 16.75 -17.85 -7.21
CA VAL A 509 18.20 -17.82 -7.34
C VAL A 509 18.59 -18.33 -8.72
N CYS A 510 19.74 -17.89 -9.19
CA CYS A 510 20.39 -18.40 -10.38
C CYS A 510 21.71 -19.03 -9.95
N VAL A 511 21.93 -20.28 -10.34
CA VAL A 511 23.10 -21.09 -9.94
C VAL A 511 23.73 -21.74 -11.16
N PRO A 512 25.01 -22.16 -11.10
CA PRO A 512 25.59 -22.99 -12.15
C PRO A 512 24.71 -24.21 -12.44
N ALA A 513 24.43 -24.46 -13.72
CA ALA A 513 23.67 -25.60 -14.14
C ALA A 513 24.45 -26.89 -13.80
N PRO A 514 23.76 -27.99 -13.45
CA PRO A 514 24.43 -29.27 -13.26
C PRO A 514 25.21 -29.65 -14.52
N GLU A 515 26.44 -30.15 -14.38
CA GLU A 515 27.15 -30.79 -15.49
C GLU A 515 26.27 -31.94 -16.02
N ARG A 516 26.01 -31.94 -17.33
CA ARG A 516 25.15 -32.94 -18.00
C ARG A 516 25.83 -34.29 -18.18
#